data_AF-A0A959HTP3-F1
#
_entry.id   AF-A0A959HTP3-F1
#
_cell.length_a   1.000
_cell.length_b   1.000
_cell.length_c   1.000
_cell.angle_alpha   90.00
_cell.angle_beta   90.00
_cell.angle_gamma   90.00
#
_symmetry.space_group_name_H-M   'P 1'
#
loop_
_entity.id
_entity.type
_entity.pdbx_description
1 polymer ?
#
loop_
_entity_poly.entity_id
_entity_poly.type
_entity_poly.pdbx_seq_one_letter_code
_entity_poly.pdbx_strand_id
1 'polypeptide(L)'
;MNDELIFPDLILLEEFGGNFNLYFTIAYEIFENSFINSQPIYNGLRVFAQKLPEVDGIHRTFYHITHKGEIENERKPDFRRMERIRFPKFCIDNYSHKDFLIWDKIVGRDNRIHILNEAERYLIVLTERKGYYLFWTAFYIENNHTIRKKKKDYETYIKTKTA
;
A
#
# COMPACT_ATOMS: atom_id res chain seq x y z
N MET A 1 -4.92 17.25 -22.99
CA MET A 1 -5.35 17.24 -21.58
C MET A 1 -4.25 16.55 -20.80
N ASN A 2 -3.72 17.17 -19.74
CA ASN A 2 -2.70 16.52 -18.91
C ASN A 2 -3.34 15.28 -18.29
N ASP A 3 -2.93 14.12 -18.77
CA ASP A 3 -3.29 12.79 -18.28
C ASP A 3 -2.32 12.45 -17.13
N GLU A 4 -2.33 13.33 -16.12
CA GLU A 4 -1.41 13.34 -14.99
C GLU A 4 -2.14 12.84 -13.75
N LEU A 5 -1.57 11.83 -13.09
CA LEU A 5 -2.14 11.23 -11.89
C LEU A 5 -1.75 12.04 -10.66
N ILE A 6 -2.70 12.81 -10.12
CA ILE A 6 -2.47 13.67 -8.95
C ILE A 6 -2.72 12.88 -7.67
N PHE A 7 -1.67 12.65 -6.87
CA PHE A 7 -1.78 11.96 -5.60
C PHE A 7 -2.40 12.84 -4.50
N PRO A 8 -3.04 12.24 -3.49
CA PRO A 8 -3.49 12.98 -2.30
C PRO A 8 -2.31 13.63 -1.56
N ASP A 9 -2.58 14.75 -0.90
CA ASP A 9 -1.58 15.37 -0.01
C ASP A 9 -1.20 14.45 1.16
N LEU A 10 0.04 14.62 1.60
CA LEU A 10 0.54 13.99 2.82
C LEU A 10 -0.22 14.52 4.05
N ILE A 11 -0.27 13.69 5.09
CA ILE A 11 -0.78 14.08 6.41
C ILE A 11 0.39 14.11 7.37
N LEU A 12 0.86 15.29 7.74
CA LEU A 12 2.08 15.42 8.56
C LEU A 12 1.73 15.45 10.05
N LEU A 13 2.63 14.93 10.90
CA LEU A 13 2.45 14.95 12.37
C LEU A 13 2.36 16.40 12.91
N GLU A 14 3.05 17.32 12.23
CA GLU A 14 3.10 18.74 12.53
C GLU A 14 1.74 19.41 12.41
N GLU A 15 0.85 18.92 11.54
CA GLU A 15 -0.53 19.39 11.42
C GLU A 15 -1.36 19.12 12.69
N PHE A 16 -0.89 18.20 13.53
CA PHE A 16 -1.49 17.84 14.82
C PHE A 16 -0.70 18.40 16.01
N GLY A 17 0.15 19.41 15.77
CA GLY A 17 0.96 20.05 16.81
C GLY A 17 1.94 19.09 17.50
N GLY A 18 2.39 18.04 16.79
CA GLY A 18 3.26 17.01 17.38
C GLY A 18 2.54 15.97 18.22
N ASN A 19 1.21 16.00 18.31
CA ASN A 19 0.45 15.03 19.09
C ASN A 19 0.31 13.69 18.33
N PHE A 20 1.18 12.74 18.69
CA PHE A 20 1.20 11.42 18.07
C PHE A 20 -0.11 10.64 18.24
N ASN A 21 -0.75 10.71 19.42
CA ASN A 21 -1.99 9.97 19.66
C ASN A 21 -3.12 10.46 18.76
N LEU A 22 -3.27 11.78 18.64
CA LEU A 22 -4.26 12.37 17.73
C LEU A 22 -3.96 12.00 16.27
N TYR A 23 -2.69 12.12 15.85
CA TYR A 23 -2.28 11.75 14.50
C TYR A 23 -2.55 10.27 14.19
N PHE A 24 -2.26 9.38 15.13
CA PHE A 24 -2.52 7.95 15.02
C PHE A 24 -4.01 7.65 14.90
N THR A 25 -4.86 8.26 15.74
CA THR A 25 -6.32 8.12 15.68
C THR A 25 -6.85 8.55 14.31
N ILE A 26 -6.43 9.72 13.81
CA ILE A 26 -6.85 10.23 12.51
C ILE A 26 -6.38 9.33 11.36
N ALA A 27 -5.14 8.84 11.41
CA ALA A 27 -4.64 7.89 10.42
C ALA A 27 -5.47 6.59 10.42
N TYR A 28 -5.85 6.09 11.60
CA TYR A 28 -6.69 4.92 11.72
C TYR A 28 -8.11 5.14 11.20
N GLU A 29 -8.74 6.28 11.49
CA GLU A 29 -10.06 6.64 10.94
C GLU A 29 -10.05 6.70 9.40
N ILE A 30 -8.99 7.26 8.81
CA ILE A 30 -8.84 7.29 7.34
C ILE A 30 -8.71 5.88 6.78
N PHE A 31 -7.95 5.01 7.45
CA PHE A 31 -7.83 3.61 7.08
C PHE A 31 -9.18 2.89 7.15
N GLU A 32 -9.94 3.06 8.24
CA GLU A 32 -11.25 2.44 8.40
C GLU A 32 -12.22 2.88 7.30
N ASN A 33 -12.26 4.18 7.02
CA ASN A 33 -13.08 4.71 5.93
C ASN A 33 -12.66 4.17 4.56
N SER A 34 -11.37 3.91 4.36
CA SER A 34 -10.82 3.46 3.07
C SER A 34 -10.95 1.96 2.82
N PHE A 35 -10.92 1.12 3.87
CA PHE A 35 -10.78 -0.33 3.74
C PHE A 35 -11.82 -1.16 4.50
N ILE A 36 -12.51 -0.55 5.48
CA ILE A 36 -13.50 -1.24 6.33
C ILE A 36 -14.91 -0.76 5.97
N ASN A 37 -15.15 0.55 6.02
CA ASN A 37 -16.44 1.17 5.67
C ASN A 37 -16.62 1.27 4.15
N SER A 38 -15.53 1.34 3.41
CA SER A 38 -15.50 1.15 1.96
C SER A 38 -14.42 0.13 1.59
N GLN A 39 -14.53 -0.51 0.43
CA GLN A 39 -13.48 -1.38 -0.11
C GLN A 39 -13.12 -0.91 -1.52
N PRO A 40 -11.83 -0.68 -1.80
CA PRO A 40 -11.42 -0.38 -3.16
C PRO A 40 -11.54 -1.63 -4.03
N ILE A 41 -11.65 -1.43 -5.35
CA ILE A 41 -11.83 -2.50 -6.33
C ILE A 41 -10.58 -2.59 -7.17
N TYR A 42 -9.94 -3.75 -7.17
CA TYR A 42 -8.84 -4.07 -8.06
C TYR A 42 -9.29 -5.13 -9.05
N ASN A 43 -9.20 -4.83 -10.36
CA ASN A 43 -9.55 -5.76 -11.43
C ASN A 43 -10.94 -6.41 -11.26
N GLY A 44 -11.94 -5.59 -10.91
CA GLY A 44 -13.33 -6.04 -10.70
C GLY A 44 -13.59 -6.78 -9.37
N LEU A 45 -12.57 -7.03 -8.54
CA LEU A 45 -12.71 -7.70 -7.26
C LEU A 45 -12.41 -6.77 -6.09
N ARG A 46 -13.08 -6.99 -4.96
CA ARG A 46 -12.87 -6.21 -3.74
C ARG A 46 -11.50 -6.51 -3.13
N VAL A 47 -10.87 -5.48 -2.59
CA VAL A 47 -9.68 -5.59 -1.76
C VAL A 47 -10.06 -5.47 -0.29
N PHE A 48 -9.72 -6.48 0.51
CA PHE A 48 -10.00 -6.51 1.94
C PHE A 48 -8.75 -6.30 2.77
N ALA A 49 -8.88 -5.54 3.86
CA ALA A 49 -7.88 -5.48 4.91
C ALA A 49 -7.98 -6.69 5.84
N GLN A 50 -6.84 -7.23 6.25
CA GLN A 50 -6.78 -8.31 7.23
C GLN A 50 -6.95 -7.73 8.64
N LYS A 51 -7.96 -8.24 9.36
CA LYS A 51 -8.19 -7.88 10.75
C LYS A 51 -7.25 -8.60 11.72
N LEU A 52 -7.13 -9.92 11.61
CA LEU A 52 -6.43 -10.77 12.59
C LEU A 52 -4.93 -11.02 12.28
N PRO A 53 -4.06 -11.17 13.31
CA PRO A 53 -4.37 -10.98 14.74
C PRO A 53 -4.58 -9.50 15.05
N GLU A 54 -5.56 -9.23 15.90
CA GLU A 54 -5.87 -7.89 16.39
C GLU A 54 -4.93 -7.57 17.56
N VAL A 55 -4.40 -6.36 17.58
CA VAL A 55 -3.75 -5.77 18.75
C VAL A 55 -4.58 -4.53 19.08
N ASP A 56 -5.13 -4.46 20.29
CA ASP A 56 -5.90 -3.30 20.79
C ASP A 56 -7.08 -2.83 19.92
N GLY A 57 -7.87 -3.71 19.29
CA GLY A 57 -8.95 -3.26 18.40
C GLY A 57 -8.54 -3.05 16.94
N ILE A 58 -7.24 -3.03 16.65
CA ILE A 58 -6.71 -2.47 15.40
C ILE A 58 -6.35 -3.57 14.40
N HIS A 59 -6.73 -3.32 13.15
CA HIS A 59 -6.52 -4.22 12.03
C HIS A 59 -5.03 -4.47 11.75
N ARG A 60 -4.64 -5.74 11.60
CA ARG A 60 -3.29 -6.13 11.22
C ARG A 60 -2.76 -5.36 10.00
N THR A 61 -3.57 -5.18 8.95
CA THR A 61 -3.15 -4.43 7.76
C THR A 61 -2.77 -2.99 8.09
N PHE A 62 -3.44 -2.33 9.04
CA PHE A 62 -3.08 -0.97 9.44
C PHE A 62 -1.64 -0.90 9.95
N TYR A 63 -1.24 -1.79 10.85
CA TYR A 63 0.15 -1.87 11.32
C TYR A 63 1.13 -2.20 10.19
N HIS A 64 0.74 -3.06 9.25
CA HIS A 64 1.58 -3.42 8.09
C HIS A 64 1.83 -2.28 7.12
N ILE A 65 0.99 -1.26 7.12
CA ILE A 65 1.10 -0.10 6.23
C ILE A 65 1.50 1.18 6.96
N THR A 66 1.64 1.16 8.29
CA THR A 66 2.03 2.35 9.09
C THR A 66 3.27 2.13 9.93
N HIS A 67 3.65 0.88 10.21
CA HIS A 67 4.82 0.55 11.04
C HIS A 67 5.89 -0.18 10.21
N LYS A 68 7.13 -0.16 10.73
CA LYS A 68 8.26 -0.92 10.19
C LYS A 68 8.99 -1.71 11.26
N GLY A 69 9.65 -2.78 10.84
CA GLY A 69 10.40 -3.70 11.70
C GLY A 69 10.28 -5.13 11.22
N GLU A 70 11.37 -5.88 11.32
CA GLU A 70 11.43 -7.29 10.91
C GLU A 70 10.56 -8.18 11.81
N ILE A 71 10.57 -7.90 13.12
CA ILE A 71 9.80 -8.64 14.12
C ILE A 71 8.43 -7.97 14.28
N GLU A 72 7.35 -8.71 13.98
CA GLU A 72 6.00 -8.16 13.82
C GLU A 72 5.46 -7.47 15.08
N ASN A 73 5.71 -8.03 16.26
CA ASN A 73 5.29 -7.48 17.55
C ASN A 73 6.21 -6.38 18.11
N GLU A 74 7.35 -6.09 17.46
CA GLU A 74 8.29 -5.03 17.85
C GLU A 74 8.30 -3.86 16.87
N ARG A 75 7.39 -3.87 15.89
CA ARG A 75 7.34 -2.84 14.86
C ARG A 75 7.07 -1.48 15.48
N LYS A 76 7.77 -0.47 14.97
CA LYS A 76 7.62 0.93 15.39
C LYS A 76 6.91 1.74 14.33
N PRO A 77 6.15 2.78 14.72
CA PRO A 77 5.55 3.71 13.77
C PRO A 77 6.57 4.23 12.75
N ASP A 78 6.19 4.26 11.48
CA ASP A 78 6.96 4.85 10.40
C ASP A 78 6.20 6.06 9.86
N PHE A 79 6.70 7.26 10.15
CA PHE A 79 6.04 8.48 9.74
C PHE A 79 5.89 8.59 8.22
N ARG A 80 6.86 8.15 7.42
CA ARG A 80 6.74 8.19 5.95
C ARG A 80 5.60 7.33 5.43
N ARG A 81 5.31 6.23 6.12
CA ARG A 81 4.17 5.38 5.82
C ARG A 81 2.85 6.01 6.27
N MET A 82 2.79 6.52 7.50
CA MET A 82 1.60 7.17 8.05
C MET A 82 1.20 8.41 7.25
N GLU A 83 2.18 9.21 6.81
CA GLU A 83 1.97 10.42 5.99
C GLU A 83 1.16 10.11 4.72
N ARG A 84 1.27 8.87 4.22
CA ARG A 84 0.71 8.40 2.95
C ARG A 84 -0.50 7.50 3.16
N ILE A 85 -1.19 7.59 4.30
CA ILE A 85 -2.30 6.69 4.64
C ILE A 85 -3.46 6.72 3.60
N ARG A 86 -3.59 7.81 2.84
CA ARG A 86 -4.56 7.95 1.73
C ARG A 86 -4.12 7.28 0.42
N PHE A 87 -2.82 7.05 0.24
CA PHE A 87 -2.25 6.59 -1.03
C PHE A 87 -2.72 5.19 -1.42
N PRO A 88 -2.79 4.19 -0.51
CA PRO A 88 -3.21 2.84 -0.86
C PRO A 88 -4.53 2.76 -1.61
N LYS A 89 -5.59 3.37 -1.07
CA LYS A 89 -6.92 3.36 -1.70
C LYS A 89 -6.87 4.07 -3.04
N PHE A 90 -6.26 5.26 -3.09
CA PHE A 90 -6.13 6.04 -4.32
C PHE A 90 -5.47 5.24 -5.44
N CYS A 91 -4.33 4.59 -5.18
CA CYS A 91 -3.64 3.80 -6.18
C CYS A 91 -4.42 2.55 -6.61
N ILE A 92 -5.11 1.88 -5.67
CA ILE A 92 -5.90 0.69 -5.99
C ILE A 92 -7.07 1.09 -6.89
N ASP A 93 -7.77 2.18 -6.61
CA ASP A 93 -8.91 2.64 -7.42
C ASP A 93 -8.47 3.16 -8.81
N ASN A 94 -7.24 3.65 -8.92
CA ASN A 94 -6.68 4.19 -10.17
C ASN A 94 -5.68 3.26 -10.87
N TYR A 95 -5.67 1.97 -10.52
CA TYR A 95 -4.61 1.03 -10.93
C TYR A 95 -4.39 0.92 -12.45
N SER A 96 -5.41 1.24 -13.26
CA SER A 96 -5.32 1.20 -14.73
C SER A 96 -4.59 2.41 -15.33
N HIS A 97 -4.20 3.40 -14.52
CA HIS A 97 -3.45 4.55 -14.99
C HIS A 97 -2.05 4.12 -15.45
N LYS A 98 -1.56 4.73 -16.54
CA LYS A 98 -0.28 4.40 -17.19
C LYS A 98 0.96 4.58 -16.30
N ASP A 99 0.81 5.38 -15.24
CA ASP A 99 1.90 5.70 -14.29
C ASP A 99 2.18 4.54 -13.31
N PHE A 100 1.34 3.51 -13.32
CA PHE A 100 1.55 2.32 -12.50
C PHE A 100 2.25 1.21 -13.27
N LEU A 101 3.36 0.73 -12.71
CA LEU A 101 4.00 -0.51 -13.12
C LEU A 101 3.41 -1.65 -12.29
N ILE A 102 2.70 -2.57 -12.95
CA ILE A 102 1.99 -3.67 -12.29
C ILE A 102 2.55 -5.01 -12.75
N TRP A 103 2.88 -5.87 -11.78
CA TRP A 103 3.33 -7.24 -12.08
C TRP A 103 2.94 -8.23 -10.99
N ASP A 104 2.83 -9.49 -11.40
CA ASP A 104 2.59 -10.61 -10.50
C ASP A 104 3.92 -11.18 -10.02
N LYS A 105 3.94 -11.64 -8.77
CA LYS A 105 5.11 -12.30 -8.18
C LYS A 105 4.67 -13.40 -7.24
N ILE A 106 5.14 -14.62 -7.50
CA ILE A 106 4.96 -15.75 -6.59
C ILE A 106 5.92 -15.57 -5.41
N VAL A 107 5.38 -15.56 -4.19
CA VAL A 107 6.13 -15.51 -2.93
C VAL A 107 5.66 -16.67 -2.05
N GLY A 108 6.49 -17.70 -1.94
CA GLY A 108 6.07 -18.97 -1.33
C GLY A 108 4.89 -19.57 -2.10
N ARG A 109 3.75 -19.72 -1.44
CA ARG A 109 2.50 -20.23 -2.05
C ARG A 109 1.55 -19.13 -2.56
N ASP A 110 1.87 -17.86 -2.31
CA ASP A 110 0.99 -16.75 -2.60
C ASP A 110 1.35 -16.08 -3.92
N ASN A 111 0.34 -15.77 -4.74
CA ASN A 111 0.49 -14.82 -5.83
C ASN A 111 0.31 -13.39 -5.30
N ARG A 112 1.32 -12.53 -5.50
CA ARG A 112 1.34 -11.15 -5.04
C ARG A 112 1.33 -10.19 -6.22
N ILE A 113 0.33 -9.32 -6.24
CA ILE A 113 0.26 -8.22 -7.20
C ILE A 113 1.03 -7.05 -6.64
N HIS A 114 2.03 -6.58 -7.36
CA HIS A 114 2.78 -5.37 -7.03
C HIS A 114 2.27 -4.23 -7.90
N ILE A 115 1.96 -3.09 -7.29
CA ILE A 115 1.53 -1.87 -7.96
C ILE A 115 2.49 -0.76 -7.55
N LEU A 116 3.39 -0.38 -8.44
CA LEU A 116 4.42 0.62 -8.20
C LEU A 116 4.10 1.91 -8.93
N ASN A 117 4.06 3.02 -8.21
CA ASN A 117 4.23 4.35 -8.81
C ASN A 117 5.69 4.78 -8.60
N GLU A 118 6.42 5.01 -9.69
CA GLU A 118 7.84 5.37 -9.63
C GLU A 118 8.07 6.80 -9.14
N ALA A 119 7.24 7.74 -9.59
CA ALA A 119 7.38 9.16 -9.27
C ALA A 119 7.24 9.41 -7.77
N GLU A 120 6.19 8.84 -7.16
CA GLU A 120 5.92 8.88 -5.73
C GLU A 120 6.73 7.85 -4.92
N ARG A 121 7.49 6.99 -5.61
CA ARG A 121 8.29 5.90 -5.03
C ARG A 121 7.46 5.03 -4.09
N TYR A 122 6.20 4.81 -4.44
CA TYR A 122 5.22 4.16 -3.57
C TYR A 122 4.82 2.81 -4.14
N LEU A 123 4.90 1.78 -3.31
CA LEU A 123 4.58 0.41 -3.68
C LEU A 123 3.42 -0.10 -2.85
N ILE A 124 2.45 -0.72 -3.51
CA ILE A 124 1.37 -1.49 -2.90
C ILE A 124 1.54 -2.95 -3.27
N VAL A 125 1.24 -3.82 -2.32
CA VAL A 125 1.24 -5.26 -2.51
C VAL A 125 -0.12 -5.82 -2.12
N LEU A 126 -0.78 -6.43 -3.10
CA LEU A 126 -2.01 -7.21 -2.89
C LEU A 126 -1.67 -8.70 -2.94
N THR A 127 -2.55 -9.50 -2.35
CA THR A 127 -2.44 -10.96 -2.39
C THR A 127 -3.69 -11.53 -3.00
N GLU A 128 -3.53 -12.34 -4.02
CA GLU A 128 -4.67 -13.01 -4.63
C GLU A 128 -5.24 -14.08 -3.71
N ARG A 129 -6.56 -14.09 -3.60
CA ARG A 129 -7.36 -15.12 -2.93
C ARG A 129 -8.51 -15.52 -3.84
N LYS A 130 -9.16 -16.63 -3.53
CA LYS A 130 -10.31 -17.10 -4.31
C LYS A 130 -11.47 -16.09 -4.19
N GLY A 131 -11.67 -15.29 -5.23
CA GLY A 131 -12.77 -14.32 -5.35
C GLY A 131 -12.53 -12.94 -4.73
N TYR A 132 -11.32 -12.63 -4.25
CA TYR A 132 -10.99 -11.32 -3.68
C TYR A 132 -9.47 -11.12 -3.59
N TYR A 133 -9.05 -9.89 -3.25
CA TYR A 133 -7.66 -9.58 -2.91
C TYR A 133 -7.52 -9.23 -1.43
N LEU A 134 -6.40 -9.61 -0.81
CA LEU A 134 -6.00 -9.11 0.51
C LEU A 134 -4.98 -7.98 0.36
N PHE A 135 -5.22 -6.87 1.04
CA PHE A 135 -4.25 -5.80 1.15
C PHE A 135 -3.14 -6.20 2.12
N TRP A 136 -1.96 -6.53 1.57
CA TRP A 136 -0.85 -7.08 2.35
C TRP A 136 0.00 -6.00 2.99
N THR A 137 0.54 -5.09 2.18
CA THR A 137 1.38 -3.99 2.66
C THR A 137 1.44 -2.89 1.61
N ALA A 138 1.81 -1.69 2.04
CA ALA A 138 2.17 -0.58 1.18
C ALA A 138 3.22 0.27 1.88
N PHE A 139 4.15 0.85 1.11
CA PHE A 139 5.22 1.66 1.68
C PHE A 139 5.91 2.56 0.66
N TYR A 140 6.44 3.67 1.18
CA TYR A 140 7.39 4.51 0.49
C TYR A 140 8.76 3.83 0.40
N ILE A 141 9.41 3.92 -0.76
CA ILE A 141 10.72 3.34 -1.02
C ILE A 141 11.76 4.46 -1.02
N GLU A 142 12.51 4.56 0.07
CA GLU A 142 13.55 5.58 0.20
C GLU A 142 14.78 5.27 -0.67
N ASN A 143 15.18 4.01 -0.76
CA ASN A 143 16.43 3.62 -1.42
C ASN A 143 16.28 3.45 -2.95
N ASN A 144 17.10 4.18 -3.73
CA ASN A 144 17.17 4.10 -5.20
C ASN A 144 17.52 2.68 -5.73
N HIS A 145 18.35 1.93 -5.00
CA HIS A 145 18.62 0.54 -5.34
C HIS A 145 17.35 -0.32 -5.29
N THR A 146 16.50 -0.12 -4.28
CA THR A 146 15.23 -0.85 -4.16
C THR A 146 14.26 -0.50 -5.29
N ILE A 147 14.14 0.77 -5.67
CA ILE A 147 13.34 1.18 -6.84
C ILE A 147 13.84 0.49 -8.12
N ARG A 148 15.15 0.56 -8.40
CA ARG A 148 15.74 -0.08 -9.60
C ARG A 148 15.48 -1.59 -9.63
N LYS A 149 15.59 -2.26 -8.46
CA LYS A 149 15.28 -3.69 -8.35
C LYS A 149 13.81 -3.98 -8.67
N LYS A 150 12.87 -3.17 -8.17
CA LYS A 150 11.43 -3.32 -8.45
C LYS A 150 11.10 -3.08 -9.92
N LYS A 151 11.72 -2.09 -10.57
CA LYS A 151 11.59 -1.89 -12.02
C LYS A 151 12.08 -3.09 -12.82
N LYS A 152 13.23 -3.66 -12.44
CA LYS A 152 13.77 -4.86 -13.09
C LYS A 152 12.83 -6.07 -12.94
N ASP A 153 12.19 -6.23 -11.78
CA ASP A 153 11.16 -7.27 -11.56
C ASP A 153 10.00 -7.07 -12.58
N TYR A 154 9.50 -5.84 -12.73
CA TYR A 154 8.45 -5.50 -13.71
C TYR A 154 8.89 -5.75 -15.17
N GLU A 155 10.06 -5.26 -15.57
CA GLU A 155 10.58 -5.44 -16.93
C GLU A 155 10.75 -6.92 -17.29
N THR A 156 11.19 -7.74 -16.32
CA THR A 156 11.32 -9.19 -16.50
C THR A 156 9.94 -9.82 -16.73
N TYR A 157 8.95 -9.45 -15.92
CA TYR A 157 7.58 -9.94 -16.04
C TYR A 157 6.96 -9.63 -17.41
N ILE A 158 7.09 -8.39 -17.90
CA ILE A 158 6.57 -7.99 -19.21
C ILE A 158 7.24 -8.78 -20.34
N LYS A 159 8.56 -9.00 -20.26
CA LYS A 159 9.29 -9.82 -21.25
C LYS A 159 8.78 -11.26 -21.28
N THR A 160 8.53 -11.86 -20.11
CA THR A 160 7.99 -13.23 -20.02
C THR A 160 6.54 -13.34 -20.50
N LYS A 161 5.71 -12.31 -20.35
CA LYS A 161 4.32 -12.33 -20.85
C LYS A 161 4.18 -12.07 -22.35
N THR A 162 5.17 -11.41 -22.96
CA THR A 162 5.15 -11.06 -24.39
C THR A 162 5.88 -12.09 -25.26
N ALA A 163 6.62 -13.02 -24.64
CA ALA A 163 7.32 -14.12 -25.29
C ALA A 163 6.42 -15.35 -25.43
#